data_AF-A0A6V7LM15-F1
#
_entry.id   AF-A0A6V7LM15-F1
#
_cell.length_a   1.000
_cell.length_b   1.000
_cell.length_c   1.000
_cell.angle_alpha   90.00
_cell.angle_beta   90.00
_cell.angle_gamma   90.00
#
_symmetry.space_group_name_H-M   'P 1'
#
loop_
_entity.id
_entity.type
_entity.pdbx_description
1 polymer ?
#
loop_
_entity_poly.entity_id
_entity_poly.type
_entity_poly.pdbx_seq_one_letter_code
_entity_poly.pdbx_strand_id
1 'polypeptide(L)' 'GARMVRELFEMARSKKACLIFFDEIDAIGGARFDDGAGGDNEVQRTMLELINQLDG' A
#
# COMPACT_ATOMS: atom_id res chain seq x y z
N GLY A 1 -1.11 -4.87 6.96
CA GLY A 1 -0.13 -4.25 6.03
C GLY A 1 0.09 -2.75 6.22
N ALA A 2 -0.95 -1.92 6.41
CA ALA A 2 -0.85 -0.45 6.42
C ALA A 2 0.24 0.19 7.33
N ARG A 3 0.58 -0.41 8.48
CA ARG A 3 1.70 0.11 9.31
C ARG A 3 3.05 0.02 8.58
N MET A 4 3.33 -1.10 7.91
CA MET A 4 4.58 -1.29 7.18
C MET A 4 4.71 -0.29 6.02
N VAL A 5 3.60 0.05 5.35
CA VAL A 5 3.58 1.08 4.31
C VAL A 5 4.00 2.44 4.88
N ARG A 6 3.48 2.83 6.05
CA ARG A 6 3.88 4.09 6.71
C ARG A 6 5.36 4.13 7.05
N GLU A 7 5.86 3.07 7.68
CA GLU A 7 7.28 2.96 8.05
C GLU A 7 8.20 2.97 6.82
N LEU A 8 7.80 2.30 5.73
CA LEU A 8 8.54 2.30 4.45
C LEU A 8 8.68 3.72 3.88
N PHE A 9 7.58 4.48 3.84
CA PHE A 9 7.59 5.83 3.29
C PHE A 9 8.29 6.83 4.20
N GLU A 10 8.18 6.69 5.54
CA GLU A 10 8.98 7.47 6.49
C GLU A 10 10.48 7.24 6.29
N MET A 11 10.89 5.97 6.13
CA MET A 11 12.28 5.63 5.82
C MET A 11 12.72 6.20 4.47
N ALA A 12 11.88 6.13 3.43
CA ALA A 12 12.20 6.67 2.11
C ALA A 12 12.34 8.20 2.13
N ARG A 13 11.45 8.91 2.84
CA ARG A 13 11.50 10.38 3.02
C ARG A 13 12.72 10.86 3.80
N SER A 14 13.29 10.02 4.67
CA SER A 14 14.55 10.34 5.36
C SER A 14 15.75 10.46 4.41
N LYS A 15 15.64 9.90 3.18
CA LYS A 15 16.68 9.96 2.15
C LYS A 15 16.41 11.13 1.20
N LYS A 16 17.47 11.85 0.81
CA LYS A 16 17.39 13.03 -0.08
C LYS A 16 16.69 12.74 -1.43
N ALA A 17 16.89 11.56 -1.98
CA ALA A 17 16.21 11.06 -3.17
C ALA A 17 16.11 9.53 -3.06
N CYS A 18 14.93 8.97 -3.29
CA CYS A 18 14.68 7.53 -3.13
C CYS A 18 13.78 7.03 -4.26
N LEU A 19 14.10 5.84 -4.79
CA LEU A 19 13.24 5.08 -5.69
C LEU A 19 12.72 3.87 -4.92
N ILE A 20 11.40 3.75 -4.82
CA ILE A 20 10.75 2.56 -4.26
C ILE A 20 10.25 1.73 -5.45
N PHE A 21 10.74 0.49 -5.55
CA PHE A 21 10.29 -0.45 -6.57
C PHE A 21 9.34 -1.46 -5.93
N PHE A 22 8.13 -1.54 -6.47
CA PHE A 22 7.13 -2.53 -6.08
C PHE A 22 7.08 -3.60 -7.17
N ASP A 23 7.43 -4.83 -6.80
CA ASP A 23 7.24 -6.00 -7.63
C ASP A 23 5.89 -6.65 -7.31
N GLU A 24 5.26 -7.31 -8.28
CA GLU A 24 3.97 -8.01 -8.14
C GLU A 24 2.89 -7.17 -7.40
N ILE A 25 2.70 -5.91 -7.82
CA ILE A 25 1.75 -4.98 -7.16
C ILE A 25 0.30 -5.47 -7.25
N ASP A 26 -0.01 -6.34 -8.19
CA ASP A 26 -1.30 -7.02 -8.33
C ASP A 26 -1.62 -7.92 -7.12
N ALA A 27 -0.62 -8.43 -6.40
CA ALA A 27 -0.82 -9.21 -5.17
C ALA A 27 -1.44 -8.41 -4.03
N ILE A 28 -1.24 -7.08 -4.01
CA ILE A 28 -1.87 -6.15 -3.05
C ILE A 28 -3.00 -5.32 -3.67
N GLY A 29 -3.18 -5.43 -4.98
CA GLY A 29 -4.08 -4.63 -5.81
C GLY A 29 -5.27 -5.41 -6.35
N GLY A 30 -5.64 -6.53 -5.72
CA GLY A 30 -6.86 -7.28 -6.03
C GLY A 30 -8.00 -6.29 -6.28
N ALA A 31 -8.61 -6.37 -7.46
CA ALA A 31 -9.64 -5.42 -7.87
C ALA A 31 -10.68 -5.27 -6.76
N ARG A 32 -11.26 -4.08 -6.59
CA ARG A 32 -12.31 -3.81 -5.60
C ARG A 32 -13.51 -4.73 -5.86
N PHE A 33 -13.45 -5.98 -5.41
CA PHE A 33 -14.52 -6.94 -5.54
C PHE A 33 -15.53 -6.62 -4.45
N ASP A 34 -16.64 -6.05 -4.88
CA ASP A 34 -17.85 -5.76 -4.10
C ASP A 34 -18.63 -7.05 -3.77
N ASP A 35 -17.95 -8.18 -3.63
CA ASP A 35 -18.60 -9.48 -3.41
C ASP A 35 -18.43 -9.87 -1.94
N GLY A 36 -19.53 -9.73 -1.20
CA GLY A 36 -19.57 -9.78 0.26
C GLY A 36 -18.93 -11.03 0.87
N ALA A 37 -17.68 -10.90 1.31
CA ALA A 37 -17.04 -11.77 2.27
C ALA A 37 -15.84 -11.04 2.87
N GLY A 38 -15.85 -10.80 4.18
CA GLY A 38 -14.91 -9.94 4.91
C GLY A 38 -13.43 -10.37 4.96
N GLY A 39 -12.94 -11.16 4.01
CA GLY A 39 -11.54 -11.57 3.88
C GLY A 39 -10.60 -10.51 3.28
N ASP A 40 -11.14 -9.54 2.54
CA ASP A 40 -10.34 -8.63 1.71
C ASP A 40 -10.00 -7.28 2.35
N ASN A 41 -10.45 -7.06 3.60
CA ASN A 41 -10.38 -5.75 4.26
C ASN A 41 -8.92 -5.33 4.60
N GLU A 42 -8.03 -6.27 4.90
CA GLU A 42 -6.63 -5.93 5.24
C GLU A 42 -5.80 -5.53 4.01
N VAL A 43 -5.99 -6.24 2.90
CA VAL A 43 -5.32 -5.94 1.62
C VAL A 43 -5.80 -4.58 1.13
N GLN A 44 -7.12 -4.35 1.12
CA GLN A 44 -7.71 -3.06 0.76
C GLN A 44 -7.21 -1.90 1.64
N ARG A 45 -7.11 -2.09 2.96
CA ARG A 45 -6.54 -1.06 3.86
C ARG A 45 -5.07 -0.76 3.55
N THR A 46 -4.30 -1.79 3.19
CA THR A 46 -2.89 -1.63 2.83
C THR A 46 -2.74 -0.90 1.50
N MET A 47 -3.59 -1.21 0.51
CA MET A 47 -3.67 -0.50 -0.77
C MET A 47 -4.06 0.97 -0.61
N LEU A 48 -5.10 1.25 0.20
CA LEU A 48 -5.52 2.63 0.47
C LEU A 48 -4.42 3.46 1.12
N GLU A 49 -3.68 2.87 2.08
CA GLU A 49 -2.54 3.54 2.68
C GLU A 49 -1.41 3.80 1.66
N LEU A 50 -1.14 2.85 0.76
CA LEU A 50 -0.15 3.03 -0.30
C LEU A 50 -0.52 4.20 -1.21
N ILE A 51 -1.78 4.29 -1.63
CA ILE A 51 -2.29 5.41 -2.44
C ILE A 51 -2.16 6.73 -1.67
N ASN A 52 -2.56 6.74 -0.40
CA ASN A 52 -2.48 7.94 0.44
C ASN A 52 -1.04 8.44 0.63
N GLN A 53 -0.04 7.54 0.71
CA GLN A 53 1.36 7.93 0.81
C GLN A 53 1.99 8.40 -0.51
N LEU A 54 1.40 8.04 -1.66
CA LEU A 54 1.83 8.47 -3.00
C LEU A 54 1.21 9.80 -3.43
N ASP A 55 -0.03 10.06 -3.03
CA ASP A 55 -0.80 11.27 -3.38
C ASP A 55 -0.67 12.38 -2.31
N GLY A 56 -0.26 12.03 -1.09
CA GLY A 56 -0.05 12.95 0.04
C GLY A 56 1.16 13.86 -0.05
#